data_AF-A0A9D5Q9R6-F1
#
_entry.id   AF-A0A9D5Q9R6-F1
#
_cell.length_a   1.000
_cell.length_b   1.000
_cell.length_c   1.000
_cell.angle_alpha   90.00
_cell.angle_beta   90.00
_cell.angle_gamma   90.00
#
_symmetry.space_group_name_H-M   'P 1'
#
loop_
_entity.id
_entity.type
_entity.pdbx_description
1 polymer ?
#
loop_
_entity_poly.entity_id
_entity_poly.type
_entity_poly.pdbx_seq_one_letter_code
_entity_poly.pdbx_strand_id
1 'polypeptide(L)'
;MKAHYARNAGVASLAGLAALANCSSEEKKYSQWMETPGMANRINLDDVRNALENSKGVSEFETRVNEIYEGPHRVLIEIKETDDGKKKLSGYEDTNDDKRLDTESDFLLFSTTIGDESYEMRGGGAHSYYHHTGHYPGGGGFLMGYLMGSAFSGPMYVTPRRRVDEIDSHRRTYRSSPAYRQQTNRNMAFRKAQLTKNPNAAKGFRSKVSTRSYRSSSRRSSRFGGFRSGS
;
A
#
# COMPACT_ATOMS: atom_id res chain seq x y z
N MET A 1 -37.87 58.55 21.88
CA MET A 1 -36.97 58.56 20.70
C MET A 1 -35.77 57.67 20.98
N LYS A 2 -35.33 56.95 19.93
CA LYS A 2 -34.10 56.13 19.76
C LYS A 2 -34.13 54.67 20.25
N ALA A 3 -34.07 53.81 19.23
CA ALA A 3 -33.72 52.39 19.24
C ALA A 3 -32.21 52.17 19.39
N HIS A 4 -31.79 50.90 19.55
CA HIS A 4 -30.66 50.18 18.91
C HIS A 4 -30.30 48.98 19.82
N TYR A 5 -30.66 47.73 19.49
CA TYR A 5 -30.10 46.75 18.53
C TYR A 5 -29.04 45.80 19.11
N ALA A 6 -29.23 44.51 18.75
CA ALA A 6 -28.26 43.41 18.65
C ALA A 6 -27.90 42.61 19.93
N ARG A 7 -27.70 41.28 19.91
CA ARG A 7 -27.84 40.20 18.90
C ARG A 7 -27.67 38.87 19.67
N ASN A 8 -28.49 37.86 19.35
CA ASN A 8 -28.37 36.49 19.85
C ASN A 8 -27.27 35.69 19.14
N ALA A 9 -26.58 34.82 19.88
CA ALA A 9 -26.15 33.45 19.53
C ALA A 9 -25.21 32.96 20.65
N GLY A 10 -25.32 31.77 21.25
CA GLY A 10 -25.99 30.54 20.83
C GLY A 10 -25.13 29.36 21.30
N VAL A 11 -25.27 29.06 22.59
CA VAL A 11 -24.99 27.85 23.40
C VAL A 11 -24.24 26.67 22.77
N ALA A 12 -23.19 26.23 23.49
CA ALA A 12 -22.44 24.99 23.31
C ALA A 12 -23.25 23.72 23.63
N SER A 13 -22.91 22.58 23.02
CA SER A 13 -23.34 21.27 23.52
C SER A 13 -22.30 20.19 23.24
N LEU A 14 -21.68 19.72 24.33
CA LEU A 14 -20.93 18.47 24.46
C LEU A 14 -21.93 17.34 24.73
N ALA A 15 -21.92 16.28 23.91
CA ALA A 15 -22.53 14.98 24.20
C ALA A 15 -21.85 13.94 23.30
N GLY A 16 -21.46 12.74 23.70
CA GLY A 16 -21.48 12.01 24.97
C GLY A 16 -20.88 10.64 24.66
N LEU A 17 -19.96 10.15 25.50
CA LEU A 17 -19.38 8.80 25.38
C LEU A 17 -20.28 7.81 26.11
N ALA A 18 -20.80 6.82 25.41
CA ALA A 18 -21.37 5.61 26.00
C ALA A 18 -20.76 4.38 25.31
N ALA A 19 -20.19 3.48 26.11
CA ALA A 19 -19.72 2.18 25.70
C ALA A 19 -20.60 1.11 26.34
N LEU A 20 -21.15 0.16 25.57
CA LEU A 20 -21.28 -1.25 25.94
C LEU A 20 -21.41 -2.14 24.68
N ALA A 21 -20.89 -3.36 24.84
CA ALA A 21 -20.53 -4.43 23.91
C ALA A 21 -21.46 -4.77 22.72
N ASN A 22 -20.84 -4.97 21.55
CA ASN A 22 -21.19 -6.07 20.64
C ASN A 22 -19.97 -6.43 19.76
N CYS A 23 -19.74 -7.72 19.54
CA CYS A 23 -18.61 -8.26 18.78
C CYS A 23 -18.76 -7.93 17.28
N SER A 24 -18.45 -6.69 16.89
CA SER A 24 -18.43 -6.23 15.49
C SER A 24 -17.66 -4.92 15.31
N SER A 25 -16.89 -4.49 16.32
CA SER A 25 -16.25 -3.17 16.35
C SER A 25 -14.87 -3.13 15.70
N GLU A 26 -14.21 -4.28 15.54
CA GLU A 26 -12.91 -4.34 14.84
C GLU A 26 -13.11 -4.21 13.33
N GLU A 27 -14.09 -4.93 12.76
CA GLU A 27 -14.41 -4.88 11.33
C GLU A 27 -14.86 -3.48 10.90
N LYS A 28 -15.67 -2.79 11.71
CA LYS A 28 -16.10 -1.41 11.45
C LYS A 28 -14.98 -0.37 11.61
N LYS A 29 -14.06 -0.56 12.55
CA LYS A 29 -12.86 0.30 12.66
C LYS A 29 -11.89 0.06 11.49
N TYR A 30 -11.78 -1.19 11.05
CA TYR A 30 -10.98 -1.57 9.89
C TYR A 30 -11.57 -0.96 8.61
N SER A 31 -12.88 -1.09 8.37
CA SER A 31 -13.56 -0.53 7.20
C SER A 31 -13.53 1.02 7.20
N GLN A 32 -13.73 1.66 8.35
CA GLN A 32 -13.65 3.13 8.47
C GLN A 32 -12.23 3.68 8.26
N TRP A 33 -11.19 2.89 8.56
CA TRP A 33 -9.78 3.23 8.25
C TRP A 33 -9.41 3.00 6.78
N MET A 34 -10.10 2.08 6.10
CA MET A 34 -9.92 1.73 4.68
C MET A 34 -10.60 2.72 3.73
N GLU A 35 -11.62 3.45 4.21
CA GLU A 35 -12.38 4.44 3.43
C GLU A 35 -11.73 5.83 3.35
N THR A 36 -10.54 6.02 3.94
CA THR A 36 -9.84 7.32 3.92
C THR A 36 -9.11 7.53 2.60
N PRO A 37 -9.39 8.61 1.83
CA PRO A 37 -8.61 8.97 0.65
C PRO A 37 -7.12 9.15 1.02
N GLY A 38 -6.24 8.32 0.44
CA GLY A 38 -4.80 8.29 0.75
C GLY A 38 -4.18 6.91 1.05
N MET A 39 -4.91 5.81 0.84
CA MET A 39 -4.45 4.42 1.14
C MET A 39 -3.29 3.91 0.26
N ALA A 40 -3.16 4.38 -0.98
CA ALA A 40 -2.12 3.97 -1.94
C ALA A 40 -0.67 4.37 -1.54
N ASN A 41 -0.49 4.91 -0.33
CA ASN A 41 0.73 5.59 0.08
C ASN A 41 1.35 5.01 1.36
N ARG A 42 0.88 3.84 1.83
CA ARG A 42 1.35 3.23 3.08
C ARG A 42 2.41 2.16 2.85
N ILE A 43 3.43 2.53 2.11
CA ILE A 43 4.65 1.75 1.96
C ILE A 43 5.83 2.57 2.47
N ASN A 44 6.71 1.94 3.24
CA ASN A 44 7.96 2.51 3.68
C ASN A 44 9.07 2.08 2.71
N LEU A 45 9.51 2.99 1.85
CA LEU A 45 10.49 2.67 0.82
C LEU A 45 11.89 2.42 1.36
N ASP A 46 12.22 2.94 2.56
CA ASP A 46 13.47 2.58 3.22
C ASP A 46 13.45 1.10 3.67
N ASP A 47 12.31 0.63 4.18
CA ASP A 47 12.16 -0.78 4.54
C ASP A 47 12.08 -1.68 3.29
N VAL A 48 11.49 -1.22 2.18
CA VAL A 48 11.47 -1.96 0.90
C VAL A 48 12.88 -2.11 0.35
N ARG A 49 13.69 -1.05 0.37
CA ARG A 49 15.11 -1.10 0.02
C ARG A 49 15.84 -2.11 0.90
N ASN A 50 15.67 -2.01 2.22
CA ASN A 50 16.31 -2.95 3.14
C ASN A 50 15.86 -4.40 2.86
N ALA A 51 14.60 -4.63 2.50
CA ALA A 51 14.12 -5.95 2.09
C ALA A 51 14.79 -6.42 0.78
N LEU A 52 14.94 -5.54 -0.22
CA LEU A 52 15.62 -5.86 -1.47
C LEU A 52 17.08 -6.28 -1.23
N GLU A 53 17.78 -5.55 -0.37
CA GLU A 53 19.18 -5.79 -0.03
C GLU A 53 19.42 -7.05 0.80
N ASN A 54 18.42 -7.51 1.56
CA ASN A 54 18.62 -8.57 2.56
C ASN A 54 17.83 -9.86 2.28
N SER A 55 16.90 -9.86 1.31
CA SER A 55 16.10 -11.05 1.01
C SER A 55 16.94 -12.14 0.34
N LYS A 56 16.65 -13.40 0.70
CA LYS A 56 17.30 -14.59 0.12
C LYS A 56 16.68 -15.04 -1.20
N GLY A 57 15.77 -14.28 -1.77
CA GLY A 57 15.10 -14.63 -3.02
C GLY A 57 13.80 -13.86 -3.19
N VAL A 58 13.18 -14.05 -4.36
CA VAL A 58 12.00 -13.27 -4.76
C VAL A 58 10.83 -13.52 -3.82
N SER A 59 10.58 -14.76 -3.41
CA SER A 59 9.48 -15.07 -2.50
C SER A 59 9.64 -14.39 -1.14
N GLU A 60 10.82 -14.44 -0.51
CA GLU A 60 11.03 -13.74 0.76
C GLU A 60 10.81 -12.23 0.60
N PHE A 61 11.31 -11.66 -0.49
CA PHE A 61 11.11 -10.25 -0.79
C PHE A 61 9.63 -9.90 -0.97
N GLU A 62 8.85 -10.68 -1.71
CA GLU A 62 7.41 -10.48 -1.85
C GLU A 62 6.68 -10.51 -0.50
N THR A 63 7.05 -11.45 0.38
CA THR A 63 6.51 -11.51 1.74
C THR A 63 6.84 -10.22 2.49
N ARG A 64 8.12 -9.80 2.49
CA ARG A 64 8.56 -8.59 3.20
C ARG A 64 7.89 -7.32 2.67
N VAL A 65 7.80 -7.14 1.36
CA VAL A 65 7.10 -6.01 0.75
C VAL A 65 5.64 -5.97 1.20
N ASN A 66 4.98 -7.13 1.26
CA ASN A 66 3.60 -7.24 1.71
C ASN A 66 3.42 -7.13 3.24
N GLU A 67 4.47 -7.32 4.04
CA GLU A 67 4.49 -6.96 5.47
C GLU A 67 4.61 -5.44 5.65
N ILE A 68 5.48 -4.81 4.85
CA ILE A 68 5.72 -3.36 4.86
C ILE A 68 4.51 -2.60 4.35
N TYR A 69 3.80 -3.12 3.34
CA TYR A 69 2.64 -2.46 2.76
C TYR A 69 1.38 -2.57 3.64
N GLU A 70 0.91 -1.45 4.16
CA GLU A 70 -0.30 -1.40 5.01
C GLU A 70 -1.60 -1.19 4.22
N GLY A 71 -1.57 -1.05 2.90
CA GLY A 71 -2.78 -0.87 2.11
C GLY A 71 -3.68 -2.12 2.11
N PRO A 72 -4.95 -1.98 1.69
CA PRO A 72 -5.91 -3.09 1.68
C PRO A 72 -5.44 -4.24 0.79
N HIS A 73 -5.02 -3.89 -0.43
CA HIS A 73 -4.65 -4.82 -1.48
C HIS A 73 -3.23 -5.36 -1.30
N ARG A 74 -2.89 -6.41 -2.06
CA ARG A 74 -1.51 -6.93 -2.07
C ARG A 74 -0.65 -6.16 -3.04
N VAL A 75 0.66 -6.29 -2.83
CA VAL A 75 1.67 -5.87 -3.79
C VAL A 75 2.09 -7.06 -4.64
N LEU A 76 1.99 -6.91 -5.95
CA LEU A 76 2.55 -7.82 -6.95
C LEU A 76 3.91 -7.29 -7.41
N ILE A 77 4.84 -8.20 -7.64
CA ILE A 77 6.20 -7.90 -8.09
C ILE A 77 6.33 -8.28 -9.56
N GLU A 78 6.82 -7.34 -10.36
CA GLU A 78 7.31 -7.54 -11.73
C GLU A 78 8.83 -7.43 -11.72
N ILE A 79 9.52 -8.32 -12.43
CA ILE A 79 10.93 -8.16 -12.75
C ILE A 79 11.10 -8.39 -14.25
N LYS A 80 11.67 -7.42 -14.93
CA LYS A 80 11.96 -7.51 -16.36
C LYS A 80 13.36 -6.98 -16.68
N GLU A 81 13.86 -7.37 -17.83
CA GLU A 81 15.05 -6.74 -18.39
C GLU A 81 14.69 -5.40 -19.04
N THR A 82 15.57 -4.42 -18.92
CA THR A 82 15.50 -3.16 -19.66
C THR A 82 16.31 -3.28 -20.94
N ASP A 83 16.09 -2.38 -21.90
CA ASP A 83 16.83 -2.34 -23.17
C ASP A 83 18.36 -2.25 -22.98
N ASP A 84 18.82 -1.65 -21.87
CA ASP A 84 20.24 -1.54 -21.51
C ASP A 84 20.82 -2.78 -20.79
N GLY A 85 20.11 -3.92 -20.78
CA GLY A 85 20.54 -5.16 -20.12
C GLY A 85 20.43 -5.17 -18.58
N LYS A 86 19.98 -4.07 -17.96
CA LYS A 86 19.71 -3.97 -16.52
C LYS A 86 18.43 -4.70 -16.14
N LYS A 87 18.26 -5.04 -14.86
CA LYS A 87 16.98 -5.56 -14.35
C LYS A 87 16.15 -4.46 -13.71
N LYS A 88 14.87 -4.38 -14.08
CA LYS A 88 13.89 -3.49 -13.46
C LYS A 88 12.92 -4.32 -12.62
N LEU A 89 13.00 -4.13 -11.31
CA LEU A 89 12.03 -4.66 -10.35
C LEU A 89 10.98 -3.59 -10.07
N SER A 90 9.70 -3.92 -10.13
CA SER A 90 8.60 -3.00 -9.86
C SER A 90 7.59 -3.63 -8.91
N GLY A 91 7.07 -2.86 -7.96
CA GLY A 91 6.00 -3.28 -7.06
C GLY A 91 4.70 -2.54 -7.38
N TYR A 92 3.63 -3.27 -7.66
CA TYR A 92 2.32 -2.73 -8.01
C TYR A 92 1.28 -3.15 -6.99
N GLU A 93 0.41 -2.23 -6.57
CA GLU A 93 -0.79 -2.56 -5.82
C GLU A 93 -1.85 -3.14 -6.78
N ASP A 94 -2.32 -4.35 -6.48
CA ASP A 94 -3.39 -5.04 -7.21
C ASP A 94 -4.75 -4.42 -6.86
N THR A 95 -5.14 -3.37 -7.58
CA THR A 95 -6.25 -2.50 -7.15
C THR A 95 -7.63 -3.09 -7.42
N ASN A 96 -7.70 -4.09 -8.31
CA ASN A 96 -8.92 -4.73 -8.74
C ASN A 96 -9.15 -6.11 -8.06
N ASP A 97 -8.19 -6.55 -7.26
CA ASP A 97 -8.17 -7.82 -6.54
C ASP A 97 -8.25 -9.08 -7.43
N ASP A 98 -7.84 -9.04 -8.70
CA ASP A 98 -7.96 -10.17 -9.64
C ASP A 98 -6.78 -11.16 -9.64
N LYS A 99 -5.73 -10.84 -8.88
CA LYS A 99 -4.50 -11.63 -8.63
C LYS A 99 -3.61 -11.71 -9.86
N ARG A 100 -3.73 -10.75 -10.76
CA ARG A 100 -2.95 -10.65 -11.97
C ARG A 100 -2.41 -9.23 -12.05
N LEU A 101 -1.14 -9.14 -12.41
CA LEU A 101 -0.56 -7.84 -12.68
C LEU A 101 -1.16 -7.28 -13.97
N ASP A 102 -1.74 -6.10 -13.88
CA ASP A 102 -2.13 -5.28 -15.02
C ASP A 102 -1.54 -3.89 -14.85
N THR A 103 -0.46 -3.58 -15.57
CA THR A 103 0.26 -2.31 -15.41
C THR A 103 -0.56 -1.08 -15.82
N GLU A 104 -1.69 -1.24 -16.51
CA GLU A 104 -2.58 -0.14 -16.86
C GLU A 104 -3.57 0.19 -15.72
N SER A 105 -4.03 -0.83 -14.99
CA SER A 105 -5.05 -0.69 -13.95
C SER A 105 -4.48 -0.72 -12.53
N ASP A 106 -3.37 -1.42 -12.31
CA ASP A 106 -2.68 -1.52 -11.04
C ASP A 106 -1.78 -0.32 -10.77
N PHE A 107 -1.62 -0.02 -9.48
CA PHE A 107 -0.93 1.20 -9.07
C PHE A 107 0.53 0.95 -8.74
N LEU A 108 1.45 1.56 -9.51
CA LEU A 108 2.89 1.48 -9.25
C LEU A 108 3.25 2.15 -7.91
N LEU A 109 3.75 1.35 -6.96
CA LEU A 109 4.20 1.81 -5.64
C LEU A 109 5.68 2.19 -5.63
N PHE A 110 6.51 1.40 -6.32
CA PHE A 110 7.95 1.64 -6.44
C PHE A 110 8.54 0.90 -7.64
N SER A 111 9.70 1.36 -8.06
CA SER A 111 10.54 0.63 -9.02
C SER A 111 12.00 0.72 -8.62
N THR A 112 12.78 -0.28 -8.97
CA THR A 112 14.22 -0.33 -8.77
C THR A 112 14.90 -0.83 -10.03
N THR A 113 15.76 -0.01 -10.60
CA THR A 113 16.66 -0.42 -11.69
C THR A 113 17.96 -0.91 -11.06
N ILE A 114 18.38 -2.11 -11.43
CA ILE A 114 19.55 -2.78 -10.88
C ILE A 114 20.51 -3.02 -12.04
N GLY A 115 21.69 -2.41 -11.96
CA GLY A 115 22.82 -2.67 -12.84
C GLY A 115 23.92 -3.45 -12.10
N ASP A 116 25.08 -3.53 -12.73
CA ASP A 116 26.16 -4.44 -12.32
C ASP A 116 26.64 -4.23 -10.87
N GLU A 117 26.82 -2.97 -10.47
CA GLU A 117 27.36 -2.61 -9.13
C GLU A 117 26.49 -1.60 -8.38
N SER A 118 25.38 -1.19 -8.99
CA SER A 118 24.53 -0.13 -8.44
C SER A 118 23.05 -0.41 -8.66
N TYR A 119 22.24 0.19 -7.82
CA TYR A 119 20.79 0.20 -8.00
C TYR A 119 20.23 1.58 -7.73
N GLU A 120 19.10 1.86 -8.38
CA GLU A 120 18.35 3.08 -8.23
C GLU A 120 16.90 2.75 -7.94
N MET A 121 16.42 3.08 -6.72
CA MET A 121 15.04 2.95 -6.32
C MET A 121 14.31 4.29 -6.45
N ARG A 122 13.14 4.25 -7.10
CA ARG A 122 12.21 5.37 -7.24
C ARG A 122 10.86 5.00 -6.65
N GLY A 123 10.27 5.92 -5.89
CA GLY A 123 8.90 5.77 -5.44
C GLY A 123 7.90 6.10 -6.54
N GLY A 124 6.77 5.40 -6.53
CA GLY A 124 5.61 5.66 -7.37
C GLY A 124 4.59 6.54 -6.66
N GLY A 125 3.67 7.13 -7.43
CA GLY A 125 2.50 7.81 -6.88
C GLY A 125 2.86 8.96 -5.93
N ALA A 126 2.37 8.87 -4.69
CA ALA A 126 2.68 9.87 -3.67
C ALA A 126 4.15 9.91 -3.29
N HIS A 127 4.89 8.82 -3.47
CA HIS A 127 6.31 8.72 -3.17
C HIS A 127 7.18 9.08 -4.38
N SER A 128 6.65 9.79 -5.38
CA SER A 128 7.42 10.23 -6.57
C SER A 128 8.63 11.09 -6.26
N TYR A 129 8.67 11.74 -5.10
CA TYR A 129 9.83 12.47 -4.59
C TYR A 129 10.92 11.54 -4.03
N TYR A 130 10.60 10.28 -3.75
CA TYR A 130 11.55 9.33 -3.21
C TYR A 130 12.48 8.85 -4.33
N HIS A 131 13.77 9.13 -4.10
CA HIS A 131 14.85 8.70 -4.96
C HIS A 131 15.99 8.23 -4.07
N HIS A 132 16.48 7.03 -4.35
CA HIS A 132 17.62 6.47 -3.64
C HIS A 132 18.52 5.72 -4.61
N THR A 133 19.80 6.04 -4.59
CA THR A 133 20.84 5.27 -5.27
C THR A 133 21.69 4.57 -4.23
N GLY A 134 22.05 3.33 -4.53
CA GLY A 134 22.92 2.51 -3.69
C GLY A 134 23.95 1.78 -4.55
N HIS A 135 25.04 1.38 -3.90
CA HIS A 135 25.99 0.45 -4.49
C HIS A 135 25.77 -0.92 -3.87
N TYR A 136 25.87 -1.95 -4.68
CA TYR A 136 25.90 -3.32 -4.21
C TYR A 136 27.36 -3.77 -4.20
N PRO A 137 28.08 -3.73 -3.06
CA PRO A 137 29.35 -4.42 -2.97
C PRO A 137 29.08 -5.91 -3.24
N GLY A 138 29.99 -6.62 -3.89
CA GLY A 138 29.85 -8.02 -4.37
C GLY A 138 29.51 -9.11 -3.34
N GLY A 139 28.82 -8.78 -2.24
CA GLY A 139 28.21 -9.66 -1.25
C GLY A 139 26.91 -9.12 -0.63
N GLY A 140 26.13 -8.26 -1.30
CA GLY A 140 24.78 -7.99 -0.78
C GLY A 140 23.84 -9.21 -0.89
N GLY A 141 22.56 -9.02 -0.59
CA GLY A 141 21.61 -10.12 -0.47
C GLY A 141 21.51 -11.01 -1.70
N PHE A 142 21.29 -12.31 -1.45
CA PHE A 142 21.17 -13.32 -2.49
C PHE A 142 20.14 -12.94 -3.57
N LEU A 143 19.05 -12.21 -3.26
CA LEU A 143 18.13 -11.74 -4.29
C LEU A 143 18.82 -10.84 -5.32
N MET A 144 19.58 -9.84 -4.90
CA MET A 144 20.22 -8.93 -5.85
C MET A 144 21.30 -9.65 -6.66
N GLY A 145 22.08 -10.52 -6.01
CA GLY A 145 23.01 -11.42 -6.68
C GLY A 145 22.32 -12.37 -7.65
N TYR A 146 21.14 -12.90 -7.31
CA TYR A 146 20.31 -13.71 -8.20
C TYR A 146 19.83 -12.90 -9.40
N LEU A 147 19.38 -11.67 -9.20
CA LEU A 147 18.91 -10.82 -10.29
C LEU A 147 20.03 -10.48 -11.27
N MET A 148 21.25 -10.21 -10.79
CA MET A 148 22.40 -9.97 -11.67
C MET A 148 22.95 -11.27 -12.28
N GLY A 149 23.02 -12.35 -11.51
CA GLY A 149 23.48 -13.66 -11.99
C GLY A 149 22.50 -14.34 -12.97
N SER A 150 21.21 -13.97 -12.93
CA SER A 150 20.18 -14.44 -13.86
C SER A 150 20.31 -13.86 -15.28
N ALA A 151 21.43 -13.22 -15.60
CA ALA A 151 21.76 -12.58 -16.88
C ALA A 151 21.56 -13.45 -18.14
N PHE A 152 21.22 -14.75 -18.03
CA PHE A 152 21.10 -15.65 -19.18
C PHE A 152 19.90 -16.60 -19.18
N SER A 153 18.89 -16.46 -18.29
CA SER A 153 17.72 -17.37 -18.36
C SER A 153 16.41 -16.81 -17.81
N GLY A 154 15.59 -16.24 -18.70
CA GLY A 154 14.14 -16.12 -18.51
C GLY A 154 13.60 -14.69 -18.65
N PRO A 155 12.53 -14.44 -19.45
CA PRO A 155 12.25 -13.08 -19.93
C PRO A 155 11.56 -12.16 -18.93
N MET A 156 10.92 -12.69 -17.89
CA MET A 156 10.06 -11.89 -17.03
C MET A 156 9.68 -12.71 -15.80
N TYR A 157 9.74 -12.10 -14.62
CA TYR A 157 9.07 -12.61 -13.43
C TYR A 157 7.86 -11.74 -13.13
N VAL A 158 6.73 -12.37 -12.86
CA VAL A 158 5.56 -11.73 -12.27
C VAL A 158 5.08 -12.62 -11.13
N THR A 159 4.69 -12.03 -10.00
CA THR A 159 4.13 -12.76 -8.85
C THR A 159 3.06 -13.77 -9.32
N PRO A 160 3.29 -15.09 -9.18
CA PRO A 160 2.34 -16.09 -9.63
C PRO A 160 1.07 -16.08 -8.80
N ARG A 161 -0.08 -16.44 -9.40
CA ARG A 161 -1.38 -16.48 -8.67
C ARG A 161 -1.36 -17.30 -7.38
N ARG A 162 -0.74 -18.48 -7.40
CA ARG A 162 -0.57 -19.33 -6.20
C ARG A 162 0.19 -18.59 -5.10
N ARG A 163 1.19 -17.80 -5.48
CA ARG A 163 1.99 -17.01 -4.55
C ARG A 163 1.17 -15.88 -3.91
N VAL A 164 0.24 -15.30 -4.66
CA VAL A 164 -0.71 -14.31 -4.13
C VAL A 164 -1.57 -14.89 -3.01
N ASP A 165 -2.06 -16.13 -3.17
CA ASP A 165 -2.86 -16.79 -2.12
C ASP A 165 -2.07 -17.01 -0.82
N GLU A 166 -0.79 -17.38 -0.94
CA GLU A 166 0.13 -17.51 0.20
C GLU A 166 0.36 -16.16 0.89
N ILE A 167 0.57 -15.10 0.11
CA ILE A 167 0.73 -13.73 0.59
C ILE A 167 -0.53 -13.26 1.33
N ASP A 168 -1.72 -13.54 0.80
CA ASP A 168 -2.99 -13.16 1.43
C ASP A 168 -3.17 -13.84 2.78
N SER A 169 -2.91 -15.15 2.84
CA SER A 169 -2.96 -15.91 4.09
C SER A 169 -1.95 -15.39 5.12
N HIS A 170 -0.70 -15.14 4.68
CA HIS A 170 0.35 -14.58 5.51
C HIS A 170 -0.01 -13.20 6.05
N ARG A 171 -0.49 -12.29 5.20
CA ARG A 171 -0.86 -10.92 5.57
C ARG A 171 -1.92 -10.89 6.65
N ARG A 172 -2.96 -11.74 6.55
CA ARG A 172 -4.01 -11.84 7.58
C ARG A 172 -3.42 -12.19 8.95
N THR A 173 -2.57 -13.21 8.97
CA THR A 173 -1.91 -13.67 10.21
C THR A 173 -0.93 -12.61 10.74
N TYR A 174 -0.07 -12.07 9.87
CA TYR A 174 0.92 -11.06 10.21
C TYR A 174 0.28 -9.81 10.81
N ARG A 175 -0.83 -9.31 10.22
CA ARG A 175 -1.53 -8.11 10.70
C ARG A 175 -2.14 -8.25 12.09
N SER A 176 -2.38 -9.47 12.56
CA SER A 176 -2.81 -9.75 13.93
C SER A 176 -1.64 -9.82 14.94
N SER A 177 -0.39 -9.82 14.45
CA SER A 177 0.80 -10.04 15.27
C SER A 177 1.36 -8.75 15.90
N PRO A 178 2.14 -8.86 17.00
CA PRO A 178 2.91 -7.74 17.54
C PRO A 178 3.94 -7.16 16.56
N ALA A 179 4.48 -7.99 15.64
CA ALA A 179 5.45 -7.55 14.65
C ALA A 179 4.85 -6.52 13.67
N TYR A 180 3.57 -6.67 13.32
CA TYR A 180 2.85 -5.70 12.50
C TYR A 180 2.78 -4.33 13.18
N ARG A 181 2.55 -4.28 14.50
CA ARG A 181 2.54 -3.00 15.24
C ARG A 181 3.89 -2.29 15.11
N GLN A 182 5.00 -3.02 15.22
CA GLN A 182 6.34 -2.45 15.03
C GLN A 182 6.53 -1.93 13.60
N GLN A 183 6.06 -2.66 12.60
CA GLN A 183 6.11 -2.23 11.20
C GLN A 183 5.30 -0.95 10.96
N THR A 184 4.07 -0.86 11.49
CA THR A 184 3.25 0.36 11.38
C THR A 184 3.91 1.58 12.04
N ASN A 185 4.64 1.38 13.14
CA ASN A 185 5.41 2.45 13.77
C ASN A 185 6.58 2.91 12.89
N ARG A 186 7.32 1.99 12.27
CA ARG A 186 8.38 2.33 11.30
C ARG A 186 7.82 3.09 10.10
N ASN A 187 6.71 2.62 9.54
CA ASN A 187 6.04 3.27 8.43
C ASN A 187 5.53 4.67 8.78
N MET A 188 5.01 4.87 9.99
CA MET A 188 4.63 6.19 10.48
C MET A 188 5.85 7.11 10.61
N ALA A 189 6.95 6.62 11.17
CA ALA A 189 8.19 7.37 11.33
C ALA A 189 8.76 7.79 9.97
N PHE A 190 8.83 6.86 9.00
CA PHE A 190 9.22 7.14 7.62
C PHE A 190 8.36 8.26 7.02
N ARG A 191 7.03 8.13 7.09
CA ARG A 191 6.12 9.13 6.53
C ARG A 191 6.32 10.52 7.14
N LYS A 192 6.50 10.59 8.46
CA LYS A 192 6.80 11.86 9.16
C LYS A 192 8.11 12.46 8.65
N ALA A 193 9.17 11.66 8.58
CA ALA A 193 10.46 12.09 8.08
C ALA A 193 10.39 12.60 6.62
N GLN A 194 9.63 11.90 5.77
CA GLN A 194 9.46 12.30 4.37
C GLN A 194 8.66 13.58 4.22
N LEU A 195 7.60 13.78 5.02
CA LEU A 195 6.84 15.04 5.02
C LEU A 195 7.69 16.23 5.47
N THR A 196 8.63 16.03 6.38
CA THR A 196 9.59 17.06 6.80
C THR A 196 10.59 17.38 5.70
N LYS A 197 11.16 16.36 5.06
CA LYS A 197 12.18 16.54 4.00
C LYS A 197 11.59 17.08 2.70
N ASN A 198 10.35 16.68 2.40
CA ASN A 198 9.67 17.00 1.15
C ASN A 198 8.28 17.58 1.48
N PRO A 199 8.15 18.89 1.77
CA PRO A 199 6.86 19.49 2.10
C PRO A 199 5.79 19.32 1.00
N ASN A 200 6.24 19.22 -0.25
CA ASN A 200 5.38 18.95 -1.41
C ASN A 200 4.89 17.50 -1.48
N ALA A 201 5.54 16.55 -0.79
CA ALA A 201 5.08 15.17 -0.63
C ALA A 201 3.68 15.10 0.01
N ALA A 202 3.34 16.06 0.87
CA ALA A 202 2.02 16.16 1.49
C ALA A 202 0.89 16.19 0.46
N LYS A 203 1.12 16.72 -0.75
CA LYS A 203 0.14 16.71 -1.85
C LYS A 203 -0.05 15.30 -2.44
N GLY A 204 1.02 14.51 -2.53
CA GLY A 204 0.97 13.10 -2.92
C GLY A 204 0.23 12.25 -1.88
N PHE A 205 0.54 12.43 -0.60
CA PHE A 205 -0.16 11.73 0.50
C PHE A 205 -1.64 12.09 0.62
N ARG A 206 -2.03 13.27 0.10
CA ARG A 206 -3.40 13.79 0.05
C ARG A 206 -4.12 13.50 -1.28
N SER A 207 -3.47 12.84 -2.24
CA SER A 207 -4.06 12.63 -3.56
C SER A 207 -5.27 11.70 -3.44
N LYS A 208 -6.41 12.18 -3.95
CA LYS A 208 -7.65 11.42 -4.08
C LYS A 208 -7.44 10.39 -5.18
N VAL A 209 -6.89 9.22 -4.86
CA VAL A 209 -7.10 8.05 -5.71
C VAL A 209 -8.62 7.90 -5.86
N SER A 210 -9.10 7.96 -7.09
CA SER A 210 -10.52 8.07 -7.38
C SER A 210 -11.25 6.86 -6.80
N THR A 211 -12.19 7.13 -5.91
CA THR A 211 -13.06 6.16 -5.22
C THR A 211 -14.08 5.51 -6.18
N ARG A 212 -13.79 5.47 -7.48
CA ARG A 212 -14.78 5.11 -8.52
C ARG A 212 -14.89 3.60 -8.72
N SER A 213 -13.85 2.82 -8.43
CA SER A 213 -13.88 1.35 -8.51
C SER A 213 -14.40 0.65 -7.24
N TYR A 214 -14.34 1.29 -6.06
CA TYR A 214 -14.76 0.69 -4.79
C TYR A 214 -16.28 0.67 -4.54
N ARG A 215 -17.06 1.43 -5.32
CA ARG A 215 -18.52 1.58 -5.11
C ARG A 215 -19.37 0.53 -5.85
N SER A 216 -18.77 -0.36 -6.65
CA SER A 216 -19.53 -1.30 -7.49
C SER A 216 -19.66 -2.72 -6.92
N SER A 217 -18.80 -3.16 -6.00
CA SER A 217 -18.89 -4.54 -5.46
C SER A 217 -19.88 -4.69 -4.29
N SER A 218 -20.28 -3.60 -3.62
CA SER A 218 -21.22 -3.64 -2.47
C SER A 218 -22.69 -3.38 -2.81
N ARG A 219 -23.05 -3.26 -4.10
CA ARG A 219 -24.44 -2.94 -4.53
C ARG A 219 -25.13 -4.03 -5.36
N ARG A 220 -24.61 -5.25 -5.38
CA ARG A 220 -25.28 -6.40 -6.01
C ARG A 220 -25.59 -7.52 -5.00
N SER A 221 -26.30 -7.19 -3.93
CA SER A 221 -27.11 -8.18 -3.17
C SER A 221 -28.26 -7.50 -2.42
N SER A 222 -29.26 -7.01 -3.14
CA SER A 222 -30.62 -6.81 -2.60
C SER A 222 -31.61 -6.59 -3.73
N ARG A 223 -31.91 -7.68 -4.44
CA ARG A 223 -33.17 -7.84 -5.18
C ARG A 223 -33.71 -9.24 -4.91
N PHE A 224 -34.32 -9.38 -3.73
CA PHE A 224 -35.31 -10.39 -3.35
C PHE A 224 -36.27 -9.57 -2.49
N GLY A 225 -37.47 -9.19 -2.90
CA GLY A 225 -38.55 -9.94 -3.54
C GLY A 225 -39.78 -9.47 -2.77
N GLY A 226 -40.60 -8.61 -3.39
CA GLY A 226 -41.74 -7.99 -2.72
C GLY A 226 -42.88 -8.99 -2.53
N PHE A 227 -43.42 -9.04 -1.31
CA PHE A 227 -44.77 -9.52 -1.03
C PHE A 227 -45.52 -8.42 -0.28
N ARG A 228 -46.54 -7.85 -0.94
CA ARG A 228 -47.58 -7.02 -0.32
C ARG A 228 -48.70 -7.98 0.11
N SER A 229 -49.00 -8.05 1.41
CA SER A 229 -50.26 -8.62 1.89
C SER A 229 -51.28 -7.48 2.04
N GLY A 230 -52.42 -7.61 1.38
CA GLY A 230 -53.57 -6.72 1.56
C GLY A 230 -54.36 -7.08 2.83
N SER A 231 -54.98 -6.07 3.41
CA SER A 231 -56.16 -6.14 4.28
C SER A 231 -56.95 -4.86 4.07
#